data_AF-A0A958T561-F1
#
_entry.id   AF-A0A958T561-F1
#
_cell.length_a   1.000
_cell.length_b   1.000
_cell.length_c   1.000
_cell.angle_alpha   90.00
_cell.angle_beta   90.00
_cell.angle_gamma   90.00
#
_symmetry.space_group_name_H-M   'P 1'
#
loop_
_entity.id
_entity.type
_entity.pdbx_description
1 polymer ?
#
loop_
_entity_poly.entity_id
_entity_poly.type
_entity_poly.pdbx_seq_one_letter_code
_entity_poly.pdbx_strand_id
1 'polypeptide(L)'
;MRHFLLLTFVLLSYVLWAQDGSFSEKPPMFPECQGLSVEAIKPCFDEQLYKHISSNFKMPSDVDDNFTGNVSVLFEVDKEGSFKVLFVDALFDSLKEEAKRVFGELPKIQPSTYNGMPSFSQYSVVIKLPFGSQKPTTNEVWDVNPAKAKTPKPDRSLTTLEKTAKTEFDSVKKGLKPYENLEYSSQLNIPFTHSYYARFDRSMNLVGTNSHTASKPFLYDDVDNYYDFKAEKTALKKETSSWAGRKLWNEHLVALQGKDYW
;
A
#
# COMPACT_ATOMS: atom_id res chain seq x y z
N MET A 1 -2.83 37.78 31.05
CA MET A 1 -1.93 37.67 29.87
C MET A 1 -1.66 36.22 29.44
N ARG A 2 -1.38 35.26 30.36
CA ARG A 2 -1.07 33.86 30.00
C ARG A 2 -2.17 33.12 29.22
N HIS A 3 -3.44 33.37 29.53
CA HIS A 3 -4.57 32.74 28.84
C HIS A 3 -4.91 33.39 27.49
N PHE A 4 -4.53 34.66 27.28
CA PHE A 4 -4.78 35.39 26.04
C PHE A 4 -3.85 34.92 24.90
N LEU A 5 -2.62 34.55 25.24
CA LEU A 5 -1.66 33.93 24.31
C LEU A 5 -2.10 32.52 23.87
N LEU A 6 -2.73 31.76 24.77
CA LEU A 6 -3.29 30.43 24.43
C LEU A 6 -4.50 30.54 23.51
N LEU A 7 -5.39 31.51 23.76
CA LEU A 7 -6.60 31.72 22.97
C LEU A 7 -6.28 32.23 21.56
N THR A 8 -5.27 33.09 21.42
CA THR A 8 -4.75 33.54 20.12
C THR A 8 -4.09 32.41 19.34
N PHE A 9 -3.31 31.53 20.00
CA PHE A 9 -2.72 30.37 19.34
C PHE A 9 -3.78 29.37 18.84
N VAL A 10 -4.85 29.16 19.61
CA VAL A 10 -5.99 28.32 19.20
C VAL A 10 -6.77 28.94 18.04
N LEU A 11 -7.03 30.26 18.07
CA LEU A 11 -7.69 30.96 16.95
C LEU A 11 -6.86 30.96 15.67
N LEU A 12 -5.53 31.09 15.76
CA LEU A 12 -4.62 30.99 14.61
C LEU A 12 -4.62 29.59 13.98
N SER A 13 -4.86 28.53 14.76
CA SER A 13 -4.96 27.16 14.23
C SER A 13 -6.23 26.91 13.40
N TYR A 14 -7.30 27.70 13.58
CA TYR A 14 -8.52 27.59 12.77
C TYR A 14 -8.42 28.28 11.40
N VAL A 15 -7.40 29.11 11.17
CA VAL A 15 -7.17 29.80 9.88
C VAL A 15 -6.20 29.01 8.98
N LEU A 16 -5.67 27.88 9.46
CA LEU A 16 -4.87 26.96 8.66
C LEU A 16 -5.76 25.98 7.88
N TRP A 17 -6.61 26.51 7.00
CA TRP A 17 -7.07 25.74 5.84
C TRP A 17 -5.94 25.81 4.81
N ALA A 18 -4.91 24.99 5.05
CA ALA A 18 -3.77 24.92 4.15
C ALA A 18 -4.16 24.11 2.90
N GLN A 19 -4.23 24.84 1.79
CA GLN A 19 -4.15 24.37 0.40
C GLN A 19 -5.29 23.43 -0.03
N ASP A 20 -6.07 23.91 -1.00
CA ASP A 20 -6.89 23.04 -1.85
C ASP A 20 -5.96 21.94 -2.38
N GLY A 21 -6.21 20.69 -2.01
CA GLY A 21 -5.37 19.54 -2.34
C GLY A 21 -5.46 19.13 -3.82
N SER A 22 -5.67 20.10 -4.71
CA SER A 22 -5.70 19.92 -6.14
C SER A 22 -4.28 19.79 -6.66
N PHE A 23 -3.63 18.68 -6.31
CA PHE A 23 -2.65 18.07 -7.21
C PHE A 23 -3.35 17.99 -8.57
N SER A 24 -2.98 18.91 -9.45
CA SER A 24 -3.69 19.14 -10.70
C SER A 24 -3.17 18.11 -11.69
N GLU A 25 -3.60 16.87 -11.49
CA GLU A 25 -3.49 15.85 -12.52
C GLU A 25 -4.50 16.18 -13.61
N LYS A 26 -4.00 16.38 -14.84
CA LYS A 26 -4.84 16.50 -16.02
C LYS A 26 -4.67 15.25 -16.87
N PRO A 27 -5.78 14.62 -17.29
CA PRO A 27 -5.75 13.48 -18.20
C PRO A 27 -5.18 13.89 -19.57
N PRO A 28 -4.79 12.92 -20.40
CA PRO A 28 -4.29 13.23 -21.73
C PRO A 28 -5.44 13.77 -22.59
N MET A 29 -5.10 14.63 -23.54
CA MET A 29 -6.09 15.47 -24.22
C MET A 29 -5.89 15.44 -25.73
N PHE A 30 -6.92 14.99 -26.44
CA PHE A 30 -7.03 15.16 -27.89
C PHE A 30 -7.17 16.66 -28.25
N PRO A 31 -6.69 17.11 -29.42
CA PRO A 31 -6.83 18.51 -29.85
C PRO A 31 -8.27 19.05 -29.78
N GLU A 32 -9.26 18.20 -30.03
CA GLU A 32 -10.70 18.51 -29.99
C GLU A 32 -11.22 18.78 -28.57
N CYS A 33 -10.50 18.34 -27.54
CA CYS A 33 -10.88 18.50 -26.14
C CYS A 33 -10.25 19.77 -25.51
N GLN A 34 -9.55 20.59 -26.30
CA GLN A 34 -8.88 21.79 -25.82
C GLN A 34 -9.88 22.87 -25.38
N GLY A 35 -9.67 23.45 -24.19
CA GLY A 35 -10.48 24.53 -23.65
C GLY A 35 -11.70 24.09 -22.80
N LEU A 36 -11.88 22.79 -22.59
CA LEU A 36 -12.88 22.26 -21.65
C LEU A 36 -12.44 22.43 -20.19
N SER A 37 -13.40 22.40 -19.26
CA SER A 37 -13.09 22.34 -17.82
C SER A 37 -12.39 21.02 -17.49
N VAL A 38 -11.58 21.00 -16.43
CA VAL A 38 -10.73 19.83 -16.07
C VAL A 38 -11.59 18.56 -15.90
N GLU A 39 -12.79 18.69 -15.35
CA GLU A 39 -13.75 17.61 -15.13
C GLU A 39 -14.33 17.05 -16.44
N ALA A 40 -14.37 17.86 -17.50
CA ALA A 40 -14.91 17.51 -18.81
C ALA A 40 -13.85 16.94 -19.78
N ILE A 41 -12.55 17.09 -19.48
CA ILE A 41 -11.48 16.58 -20.35
C ILE A 41 -11.54 15.05 -20.44
N LYS A 42 -11.69 14.35 -19.32
CA LYS A 42 -11.72 12.89 -19.29
C LYS A 42 -12.90 12.30 -20.08
N PRO A 43 -14.16 12.78 -19.91
CA PRO A 43 -15.26 12.37 -20.78
C PRO A 43 -15.01 12.63 -22.28
N CYS A 44 -14.41 13.77 -22.63
CA CYS A 44 -14.09 14.09 -24.01
C CYS A 44 -13.02 13.14 -24.58
N PHE A 45 -11.99 12.82 -23.80
CA PHE A 45 -10.96 11.84 -24.17
C PHE A 45 -11.58 10.46 -24.46
N ASP A 46 -12.47 9.97 -23.59
CA ASP A 46 -13.16 8.69 -23.79
C ASP A 46 -14.00 8.69 -25.08
N GLU A 47 -14.67 9.81 -25.37
CA GLU A 47 -15.48 9.96 -26.58
C GLU A 47 -14.63 9.97 -27.86
N GLN A 48 -13.54 10.72 -27.89
CA GLN A 48 -12.67 10.76 -29.07
C GLN A 48 -11.98 9.42 -29.30
N LEU A 49 -11.52 8.76 -28.24
CA LEU A 49 -10.93 7.43 -28.34
C LEU A 49 -11.96 6.42 -28.88
N TYR A 50 -13.19 6.43 -28.35
CA TYR A 50 -14.23 5.54 -28.85
C TYR A 50 -14.60 5.80 -30.31
N LYS A 51 -14.68 7.08 -30.69
CA LYS A 51 -14.98 7.47 -32.08
C LYS A 51 -13.88 6.97 -33.02
N HIS A 52 -12.61 7.08 -32.64
CA HIS A 52 -11.50 6.56 -33.43
C HIS A 52 -11.57 5.03 -33.55
N ILE A 53 -11.81 4.33 -32.44
CA ILE A 53 -11.92 2.87 -32.44
C ILE A 53 -13.08 2.41 -33.31
N SER A 54 -14.29 2.93 -33.08
CA SER A 54 -15.50 2.47 -33.80
C SER A 54 -15.49 2.79 -35.29
N SER A 55 -14.78 3.84 -35.73
CA SER A 55 -14.66 4.19 -37.16
C SER A 55 -13.56 3.42 -37.89
N ASN A 56 -12.48 3.02 -37.21
CA ASN A 56 -11.33 2.38 -37.83
C ASN A 56 -11.26 0.86 -37.61
N PHE A 57 -11.99 0.31 -36.65
CA PHE A 57 -12.00 -1.13 -36.35
C PHE A 57 -12.77 -1.91 -37.41
N LYS A 58 -12.11 -2.92 -37.99
CA LYS A 58 -12.67 -3.81 -39.01
C LYS A 58 -12.79 -5.21 -38.45
N MET A 59 -13.94 -5.85 -38.64
CA MET A 59 -14.11 -7.24 -38.22
C MET A 59 -13.18 -8.16 -39.06
N PRO A 60 -12.29 -8.95 -38.44
CA PRO A 60 -11.46 -9.91 -39.16
C PRO A 60 -12.31 -11.02 -39.80
N SER A 61 -11.84 -11.59 -40.91
CA SER A 61 -12.55 -12.65 -41.66
C SER A 61 -12.87 -13.91 -40.84
N ASP A 62 -12.06 -14.17 -39.81
CA ASP A 62 -12.13 -15.38 -39.01
C ASP A 62 -13.17 -15.27 -37.87
N VAL A 63 -13.79 -14.11 -37.72
CA VAL A 63 -14.80 -13.80 -36.71
C VAL A 63 -16.12 -13.53 -37.40
N ASP A 64 -17.19 -14.19 -36.94
CA ASP A 64 -18.55 -13.97 -37.45
C ASP A 64 -18.96 -12.49 -37.24
N ASP A 65 -19.61 -11.89 -38.23
CA ASP A 65 -20.14 -10.53 -38.15
C ASP A 65 -21.15 -10.35 -36.99
N ASN A 66 -21.79 -11.43 -36.55
CA ASN A 66 -22.70 -11.44 -35.41
C ASN A 66 -22.02 -11.78 -34.07
N PHE A 67 -20.70 -11.85 -34.04
CA PHE A 67 -19.94 -12.19 -32.83
C PHE A 67 -20.21 -11.18 -31.71
N THR A 68 -20.63 -11.70 -30.56
CA THR A 68 -20.78 -10.92 -29.33
C THR A 68 -19.65 -11.26 -28.39
N GLY A 69 -18.84 -10.26 -28.04
CA GLY A 69 -17.67 -10.46 -27.18
C GLY A 69 -17.03 -9.17 -26.73
N ASN A 70 -16.04 -9.30 -25.85
CA ASN A 70 -15.29 -8.17 -25.31
C ASN A 70 -13.84 -8.23 -25.79
N VAL A 71 -13.30 -7.08 -26.15
CA VAL A 71 -11.87 -6.87 -26.39
C VAL A 71 -11.39 -5.88 -25.33
N SER A 72 -10.53 -6.34 -24.42
CA SER A 72 -9.97 -5.50 -23.37
C SER A 72 -8.58 -5.05 -23.77
N VAL A 73 -8.35 -3.74 -23.81
CA VAL A 73 -7.07 -3.15 -24.19
C VAL A 73 -6.51 -2.38 -23.01
N LEU A 74 -5.30 -2.77 -22.60
CA LEU A 74 -4.47 -2.04 -21.63
C LEU A 74 -3.42 -1.26 -22.42
N PHE A 75 -3.42 0.06 -22.26
CA PHE A 75 -2.53 0.95 -22.98
C PHE A 75 -2.01 2.09 -22.11
N GLU A 76 -0.92 2.68 -22.55
CA GLU A 76 -0.26 3.83 -21.93
C GLU A 76 -0.22 4.99 -22.93
N VAL A 77 -0.43 6.21 -22.44
CA VAL A 77 -0.05 7.43 -23.15
C VAL A 77 1.26 7.91 -22.53
N ASP A 78 2.33 7.95 -23.32
CA ASP A 78 3.65 8.36 -22.83
C ASP A 78 3.77 9.88 -22.64
N LYS A 79 4.94 10.32 -22.14
CA LYS A 79 5.22 11.75 -21.89
C LYS A 79 5.26 12.58 -23.18
N GLU A 80 5.45 11.94 -24.32
CA GLU A 80 5.43 12.52 -25.64
C GLU A 80 4.02 12.52 -26.27
N GLY A 81 3.03 11.95 -25.58
CA GLY A 81 1.65 11.87 -26.04
C GLY A 81 1.38 10.76 -27.07
N SER A 82 2.26 9.78 -27.18
CA SER A 82 2.12 8.62 -28.07
C SER A 82 1.45 7.46 -27.32
N PHE A 83 0.57 6.74 -28.02
CA PHE A 83 -0.11 5.57 -27.48
C PHE A 83 0.78 4.32 -27.56
N LYS A 84 0.89 3.58 -26.47
CA LYS A 84 1.59 2.29 -26.39
C LYS A 84 0.63 1.24 -25.85
N VAL A 85 0.32 0.25 -26.68
CA VAL A 85 -0.49 -0.90 -26.24
C VAL A 85 0.40 -1.83 -25.41
N LEU A 86 0.02 -2.04 -24.14
CA LEU A 86 0.74 -2.90 -23.22
C LEU A 86 0.24 -4.35 -23.31
N PHE A 87 -1.08 -4.52 -23.39
CA PHE A 87 -1.71 -5.84 -23.43
C PHE A 87 -3.10 -5.78 -24.08
N VAL A 88 -3.48 -6.85 -24.78
CA VAL A 88 -4.81 -7.01 -25.36
C VAL A 88 -5.34 -8.39 -25.03
N ASP A 89 -6.54 -8.42 -24.45
CA ASP A 89 -7.30 -9.64 -24.18
C ASP A 89 -8.52 -9.71 -25.10
N ALA A 90 -8.64 -10.80 -25.84
CA ALA A 90 -9.75 -11.09 -26.74
C ALA A 90 -9.82 -12.61 -27.00
N LEU A 91 -11.01 -13.09 -27.38
CA LEU A 91 -11.25 -14.51 -27.65
C LEU A 91 -10.44 -15.03 -28.85
N PHE A 92 -10.28 -14.21 -29.89
CA PHE A 92 -9.55 -14.55 -31.10
C PHE A 92 -8.28 -13.70 -31.21
N ASP A 93 -7.18 -14.30 -31.66
CA ASP A 93 -5.91 -13.58 -31.83
C ASP A 93 -6.01 -12.53 -32.95
N SER A 94 -6.85 -12.76 -33.97
CA SER A 94 -7.14 -11.79 -35.04
C SER A 94 -7.72 -10.47 -34.48
N LEU A 95 -8.58 -10.54 -33.46
CA LEU A 95 -9.11 -9.34 -32.78
C LEU A 95 -8.03 -8.61 -31.97
N LYS A 96 -7.04 -9.34 -31.43
CA LYS A 96 -5.92 -8.72 -30.70
C LYS A 96 -5.04 -7.93 -31.66
N GLU A 97 -4.71 -8.51 -32.82
CA GLU A 97 -3.91 -7.83 -33.84
C GLU A 97 -4.64 -6.62 -34.43
N GLU A 98 -5.95 -6.74 -34.67
CA GLU A 98 -6.75 -5.62 -35.14
C GLU A 98 -6.83 -4.47 -34.11
N ALA A 99 -7.02 -4.80 -32.82
CA ALA A 99 -6.98 -3.79 -31.77
C ALA A 99 -5.62 -3.08 -31.70
N LYS A 100 -4.51 -3.82 -31.81
CA LYS A 100 -3.16 -3.22 -31.88
C LYS A 100 -3.00 -2.30 -33.09
N ARG A 101 -3.52 -2.68 -34.26
CA ARG A 101 -3.49 -1.85 -35.47
C ARG A 101 -4.23 -0.53 -35.26
N VAL A 102 -5.46 -0.59 -34.78
CA VAL A 102 -6.32 0.60 -34.56
C VAL A 102 -5.70 1.57 -33.55
N PHE A 103 -5.13 1.05 -32.45
CA PHE A 103 -4.42 1.87 -31.48
C PHE A 103 -3.10 2.43 -32.02
N GLY A 104 -2.41 1.71 -32.92
CA GLY A 104 -1.21 2.21 -33.60
C GLY A 104 -1.48 3.34 -34.60
N GLU A 105 -2.73 3.49 -35.06
CA GLU A 105 -3.17 4.56 -35.96
C GLU A 105 -3.65 5.81 -35.22
N LEU A 106 -3.65 5.80 -33.87
CA LEU A 106 -4.01 6.97 -33.08
C LEU A 106 -3.00 8.11 -33.28
N PRO A 107 -3.45 9.36 -33.45
CA PRO A 107 -2.55 10.49 -33.54
C PRO A 107 -1.85 10.74 -32.20
N LYS A 108 -0.71 11.44 -32.24
CA LYS A 108 -0.09 11.96 -31.02
C LYS A 108 -0.99 13.03 -30.40
N ILE A 109 -1.18 12.97 -29.10
CA ILE A 109 -2.04 13.89 -28.34
C ILE A 109 -1.24 14.64 -27.28
N GLN A 110 -1.89 15.53 -26.51
CA GLN A 110 -1.22 16.12 -25.36
C GLN A 110 -1.14 15.07 -24.23
N PRO A 111 0.03 14.84 -23.62
CA PRO A 111 0.20 13.87 -22.56
C PRO A 111 -0.53 14.30 -21.29
N SER A 112 -0.72 13.36 -20.36
CA SER A 112 -1.14 13.71 -19.00
C SER A 112 -0.14 14.67 -18.36
N THR A 113 -0.63 15.52 -17.46
CA THR A 113 0.24 16.40 -16.67
C THR A 113 -0.02 16.21 -15.19
N TYR A 114 1.04 16.14 -14.39
CA TYR A 114 0.96 16.13 -12.94
C TYR A 114 1.71 17.36 -12.43
N ASN A 115 1.01 18.25 -11.71
CA ASN A 115 1.53 19.56 -11.29
C ASN A 115 2.13 20.36 -12.47
N GLY A 116 1.50 20.26 -13.65
CA GLY A 116 1.93 20.94 -14.87
C GLY A 116 3.11 20.30 -15.61
N MET A 117 3.72 19.24 -15.07
CA MET A 117 4.79 18.49 -15.76
C MET A 117 4.20 17.29 -16.52
N PRO A 118 4.61 17.05 -17.78
CA PRO A 118 4.21 15.86 -18.53
C PRO A 118 4.56 14.55 -17.81
N SER A 119 3.57 13.68 -17.69
CA SER A 119 3.69 12.33 -17.12
C SER A 119 3.03 11.31 -18.03
N PHE A 120 3.43 10.05 -17.88
CA PHE A 120 2.73 8.95 -18.52
C PHE A 120 1.45 8.62 -17.74
N SER A 121 0.47 8.03 -18.42
CA SER A 121 -0.79 7.57 -17.81
C SER A 121 -1.25 6.26 -18.45
N GLN A 122 -1.76 5.35 -17.63
CA GLN A 122 -2.17 4.01 -18.04
C GLN A 122 -3.69 3.83 -17.90
N TYR A 123 -4.29 3.33 -18.98
CA TYR A 123 -5.73 3.16 -19.10
C TYR A 123 -6.07 1.73 -19.52
N SER A 124 -7.21 1.26 -19.02
CA SER A 124 -7.86 0.06 -19.52
C SER A 124 -9.19 0.43 -20.14
N VAL A 125 -9.45 -0.07 -21.35
CA VAL A 125 -10.73 0.07 -22.05
C VAL A 125 -11.27 -1.29 -22.44
N VAL A 126 -12.58 -1.48 -22.27
CA VAL A 126 -13.27 -2.69 -22.72
C VAL A 126 -14.18 -2.33 -23.88
N ILE A 127 -13.85 -2.84 -25.06
CA ILE A 127 -14.62 -2.67 -26.29
C ILE A 127 -15.62 -3.82 -26.38
N LYS A 128 -16.91 -3.51 -26.40
CA LYS A 128 -17.97 -4.51 -26.58
C LYS A 128 -18.30 -4.61 -28.08
N LEU A 129 -18.19 -5.82 -28.61
CA LEU A 129 -18.59 -6.18 -29.97
C LEU A 129 -19.95 -6.90 -29.94
N PRO A 130 -20.86 -6.65 -30.89
CA PRO A 130 -20.80 -5.56 -31.89
C PRO A 130 -20.87 -4.18 -31.23
N PHE A 131 -20.33 -3.16 -31.90
CA PHE A 131 -20.32 -1.78 -31.38
C PHE A 131 -21.75 -1.27 -31.17
N GLY A 132 -22.21 -1.27 -29.91
CA GLY A 132 -23.51 -0.72 -29.54
C GLY A 132 -23.48 0.79 -29.26
N SER A 133 -24.61 1.35 -28.85
CA SER A 133 -24.72 2.77 -28.47
C SER A 133 -24.01 3.14 -27.16
N GLN A 134 -23.42 2.17 -26.46
CA GLN A 134 -22.73 2.39 -25.19
C GLN A 134 -21.28 2.81 -25.44
N LYS A 135 -20.96 4.07 -25.14
CA LYS A 135 -19.58 4.57 -25.16
C LYS A 135 -18.76 3.84 -24.07
N PRO A 136 -17.63 3.20 -24.39
CA PRO A 136 -16.74 2.60 -23.41
C PRO A 136 -16.09 3.72 -22.59
N THR A 137 -16.13 3.59 -21.28
CA THR A 137 -15.43 4.47 -20.34
C THR A 137 -14.04 3.91 -20.12
N THR A 138 -12.99 4.74 -20.26
CA THR A 138 -11.65 4.30 -19.90
C THR A 138 -11.49 4.38 -18.38
N ASN A 139 -10.93 3.34 -17.77
CA ASN A 139 -10.63 3.33 -16.35
C ASN A 139 -9.13 3.53 -16.18
N GLU A 140 -8.74 4.45 -15.30
CA GLU A 140 -7.35 4.61 -14.88
C GLU A 140 -6.93 3.39 -14.07
N VAL A 141 -5.81 2.78 -14.44
CA VAL A 141 -5.34 1.53 -13.82
C VAL A 141 -4.82 1.78 -12.40
N TRP A 142 -4.41 3.02 -12.10
CA TRP A 142 -3.87 3.46 -10.81
C TRP A 142 -4.90 4.16 -9.91
N ASP A 143 -6.17 4.31 -10.32
CA ASP A 143 -7.23 4.89 -9.47
C ASP A 143 -7.67 3.86 -8.41
N VAL A 144 -6.82 3.70 -7.39
CA VAL A 144 -7.12 2.91 -6.19
C VAL A 144 -7.98 3.77 -5.25
N ASN A 145 -9.10 4.31 -5.73
CA ASN A 145 -10.08 4.93 -4.86
C ASN A 145 -11.12 3.88 -4.42
N PRO A 146 -10.98 3.27 -3.22
CA PRO A 146 -11.85 2.18 -2.77
C PRO A 146 -13.33 2.59 -2.68
N ALA A 147 -13.64 3.89 -2.69
CA ALA A 147 -15.01 4.41 -2.66
C ALA A 147 -15.77 4.28 -4.00
N LYS A 148 -15.09 4.19 -5.15
CA LYS A 148 -15.73 4.11 -6.49
C LYS A 148 -15.78 2.70 -7.09
N ALA A 149 -15.15 1.71 -6.46
CA ALA A 149 -15.23 0.30 -6.86
C ALA A 149 -16.60 -0.32 -6.50
N LYS A 150 -17.67 0.14 -7.17
CA LYS A 150 -19.00 -0.48 -7.16
C LYS A 150 -19.18 -1.40 -8.37
N THR A 151 -18.26 -2.33 -8.57
CA THR A 151 -18.63 -3.58 -9.23
C THR A 151 -19.10 -4.52 -8.12
N PRO A 152 -20.31 -5.10 -8.20
CA PRO A 152 -20.62 -6.27 -7.40
C PRO A 152 -19.58 -7.30 -7.81
N LYS A 153 -18.61 -7.60 -6.92
CA LYS A 153 -17.79 -8.79 -7.10
C LYS A 153 -18.78 -9.93 -7.29
N PRO A 154 -18.71 -10.70 -8.41
CA PRO A 154 -19.55 -11.88 -8.53
C PRO A 154 -19.32 -12.70 -7.27
N ASP A 155 -20.41 -13.21 -6.69
CA ASP A 155 -20.39 -14.02 -5.47
C ASP A 155 -19.58 -15.30 -5.73
N ARG A 156 -18.26 -15.15 -5.71
CA ARG A 156 -17.29 -16.21 -5.87
C ARG A 156 -17.20 -16.78 -4.48
N SER A 157 -18.03 -17.81 -4.23
CA SER A 157 -17.94 -18.62 -3.04
C SER A 157 -16.47 -18.93 -2.79
N LEU A 158 -15.93 -18.48 -1.65
CA LEU A 158 -14.51 -18.62 -1.36
C LEU A 158 -14.07 -20.06 -1.56
N THR A 159 -13.00 -20.24 -2.32
CA THR A 159 -12.34 -21.52 -2.51
C THR A 159 -11.88 -22.07 -1.16
N THR A 160 -11.68 -23.40 -1.08
CA THR A 160 -11.19 -24.04 0.15
C THR A 160 -9.88 -23.43 0.63
N LEU A 161 -9.01 -23.01 -0.29
CA LEU A 161 -7.74 -22.35 0.01
C LEU A 161 -7.96 -20.95 0.63
N GLU A 162 -8.88 -20.14 0.08
CA GLU A 162 -9.20 -18.82 0.63
C GLU A 162 -9.86 -18.91 2.01
N LYS A 163 -10.71 -19.91 2.23
CA LYS A 163 -11.30 -20.19 3.55
C LYS A 163 -10.22 -20.58 4.56
N THR A 164 -9.26 -21.40 4.15
CA THR A 164 -8.13 -21.82 5.01
C THR A 164 -7.24 -20.63 5.36
N ALA A 165 -6.86 -19.82 4.37
CA ALA A 165 -6.08 -18.60 4.59
C ALA A 165 -6.77 -17.61 5.54
N LYS A 166 -8.10 -17.48 5.45
CA LYS A 166 -8.87 -16.65 6.39
C LYS A 166 -8.81 -17.17 7.84
N THR A 167 -8.74 -18.49 8.03
CA THR A 167 -8.64 -19.10 9.37
C THR A 167 -7.23 -19.06 9.96
N GLU A 168 -6.18 -18.89 9.15
CA GLU A 168 -4.80 -18.83 9.64
C GLU A 168 -4.59 -17.67 10.60
N PHE A 169 -5.07 -16.47 10.26
CA PHE A 169 -4.93 -15.29 11.12
C PHE A 169 -5.59 -15.50 12.50
N ASP A 170 -6.80 -16.06 12.53
CA ASP A 170 -7.53 -16.34 13.76
C ASP A 170 -6.81 -17.41 14.61
N SER A 171 -6.18 -18.40 13.96
CA SER A 171 -5.38 -19.42 14.64
C SER A 171 -4.11 -18.86 15.28
N VAL A 172 -3.41 -17.95 14.59
CA VAL A 172 -2.23 -17.25 15.13
C VAL A 172 -2.63 -16.40 16.31
N LYS A 173 -3.71 -15.62 16.18
CA LYS A 173 -4.22 -14.78 17.28
C LYS A 173 -4.58 -15.61 18.52
N LYS A 174 -5.11 -16.82 18.35
CA LYS A 174 -5.42 -17.74 19.45
C LYS A 174 -4.17 -18.32 20.12
N GLY A 175 -3.06 -18.43 19.40
CA GLY A 175 -1.78 -18.93 19.91
C GLY A 175 -0.94 -17.89 20.66
N LEU A 176 -1.24 -16.59 20.49
CA LEU A 176 -0.49 -15.51 21.15
C LEU A 176 -0.77 -15.46 22.65
N LYS A 177 0.31 -15.38 23.43
CA LYS A 177 0.26 -15.15 24.89
C LYS A 177 0.72 -13.73 25.22
N PRO A 178 0.30 -13.17 26.36
CA PRO A 178 0.92 -11.95 26.89
C PRO A 178 2.44 -12.15 27.01
N TYR A 179 3.21 -11.10 26.71
CA TYR A 179 4.66 -11.15 26.80
C TYR A 179 5.13 -11.14 28.26
N GLU A 180 5.86 -12.18 28.65
CA GLU A 180 6.29 -12.46 30.03
C GLU A 180 7.74 -12.03 30.31
N ASN A 181 8.39 -11.31 29.38
CA ASN A 181 9.79 -10.88 29.49
C ASN A 181 10.76 -12.06 29.70
N LEU A 182 10.64 -13.08 28.85
CA LEU A 182 11.50 -14.28 28.90
C LEU A 182 12.96 -14.00 28.51
N GLU A 183 13.25 -12.82 27.93
CA GLU A 183 14.62 -12.36 27.61
C GLU A 183 15.60 -12.54 28.74
N TYR A 184 15.20 -12.14 29.94
CA TYR A 184 16.09 -12.06 31.09
C TYR A 184 16.51 -13.42 31.67
N SER A 185 15.85 -14.50 31.24
CA SER A 185 16.18 -15.89 31.61
C SER A 185 16.46 -16.73 30.37
N SER A 186 16.90 -16.10 29.27
CA SER A 186 17.15 -16.77 27.99
C SER A 186 18.64 -16.91 27.69
N GLN A 187 18.98 -17.76 26.73
CA GLN A 187 20.34 -17.92 26.22
C GLN A 187 20.69 -16.83 25.18
N LEU A 188 20.14 -15.63 25.32
CA LEU A 188 20.50 -14.50 24.47
C LEU A 188 21.71 -13.77 25.01
N ASN A 189 22.53 -13.27 24.09
CA ASN A 189 23.67 -12.43 24.41
C ASN A 189 23.22 -11.07 24.95
N ILE A 190 23.79 -10.68 26.09
CA ILE A 190 23.67 -9.33 26.62
C ILE A 190 24.60 -8.40 25.83
N PRO A 191 24.09 -7.33 25.20
CA PRO A 191 24.92 -6.38 24.45
C PRO A 191 26.05 -5.81 25.30
N PHE A 192 27.30 -5.98 24.83
CA PHE A 192 28.47 -5.56 25.60
C PHE A 192 28.60 -4.04 25.65
N THR A 193 28.21 -3.47 26.80
CA THR A 193 28.45 -2.07 27.14
C THR A 193 29.00 -2.00 28.56
N HIS A 194 30.06 -1.22 28.77
CA HIS A 194 30.72 -1.12 30.07
C HIS A 194 29.76 -0.69 31.18
N SER A 195 28.88 0.28 30.91
CA SER A 195 27.91 0.79 31.87
C SER A 195 26.84 -0.23 32.27
N TYR A 196 26.44 -1.11 31.35
CA TYR A 196 25.46 -2.14 31.64
C TYR A 196 26.09 -3.30 32.40
N TYR A 197 27.28 -3.75 31.99
CA TYR A 197 27.99 -4.85 32.64
C TYR A 197 28.40 -4.50 34.07
N ALA A 198 28.78 -3.24 34.32
CA ALA A 198 29.10 -2.76 35.67
C ALA A 198 27.99 -2.99 36.71
N ARG A 199 26.72 -3.21 36.28
CA ARG A 199 25.59 -3.44 37.18
C ARG A 199 25.64 -4.80 37.88
N PHE A 200 26.17 -5.81 37.21
CA PHE A 200 26.22 -7.18 37.72
C PHE A 200 27.65 -7.76 37.80
N ASP A 201 28.65 -7.05 37.24
CA ASP A 201 30.06 -7.47 37.22
C ASP A 201 30.60 -7.77 38.62
N ARG A 202 30.22 -6.97 39.63
CA ARG A 202 30.58 -7.24 41.02
C ARG A 202 30.02 -8.58 41.49
N SER A 203 28.74 -8.86 41.25
CA SER A 203 28.07 -10.08 41.70
C SER A 203 28.66 -11.33 41.06
N MET A 204 29.07 -11.23 39.79
CA MET A 204 29.68 -12.35 39.07
C MET A 204 31.13 -12.65 39.48
N ASN A 205 31.88 -11.66 39.96
CA ASN A 205 33.29 -11.79 40.35
C ASN A 205 33.49 -12.02 41.88
N LEU A 206 32.44 -12.33 42.63
CA LEU A 206 32.57 -12.64 44.07
C LEU A 206 33.31 -13.97 44.27
N VAL A 207 34.14 -14.07 45.31
CA VAL A 207 34.86 -15.32 45.61
C VAL A 207 33.86 -16.43 45.91
N GLY A 208 33.95 -17.53 45.17
CA GLY A 208 33.06 -18.69 45.31
C GLY A 208 31.92 -18.76 44.28
N THR A 209 31.78 -17.76 43.40
CA THR A 209 30.91 -17.87 42.21
C THR A 209 31.66 -18.63 41.11
N ASN A 210 31.04 -19.65 40.52
CA ASN A 210 31.62 -20.42 39.41
C ASN A 210 31.34 -19.75 38.06
N SER A 211 31.52 -18.43 37.98
CA SER A 211 31.20 -17.64 36.78
C SER A 211 32.41 -17.52 35.86
N HIS A 212 32.25 -17.88 34.59
CA HIS A 212 33.30 -17.69 33.57
C HIS A 212 33.35 -16.23 33.07
N THR A 213 33.90 -15.32 33.88
CA THR A 213 33.88 -13.86 33.60
C THR A 213 34.85 -13.39 32.51
N ALA A 214 35.69 -14.29 31.98
CA ALA A 214 36.68 -13.98 30.95
C ALA A 214 36.11 -13.91 29.51
N SER A 215 34.97 -14.55 29.25
CA SER A 215 34.36 -14.59 27.91
C SER A 215 33.16 -13.63 27.84
N LYS A 216 33.21 -12.65 26.92
CA LYS A 216 32.13 -11.70 26.66
C LYS A 216 31.72 -11.77 25.19
N PRO A 217 30.44 -11.51 24.84
CA PRO A 217 29.33 -11.10 25.71
C PRO A 217 28.81 -12.24 26.61
N PHE A 218 28.24 -11.89 27.76
CA PHE A 218 27.57 -12.85 28.65
C PHE A 218 26.16 -13.16 28.15
N LEU A 219 25.67 -14.35 28.50
CA LEU A 219 24.28 -14.74 28.26
C LEU A 219 23.40 -14.30 29.43
N TYR A 220 22.12 -13.99 29.17
CA TYR A 220 21.19 -13.64 30.25
C TYR A 220 21.06 -14.78 31.28
N ASP A 221 20.92 -16.03 30.84
CA ASP A 221 20.82 -17.22 31.71
C ASP A 221 22.05 -17.40 32.63
N ASP A 222 23.26 -17.09 32.15
CA ASP A 222 24.48 -17.15 32.98
C ASP A 222 24.47 -16.12 34.11
N VAL A 223 23.96 -14.92 33.81
CA VAL A 223 23.97 -13.77 34.72
C VAL A 223 22.77 -13.78 35.66
N ASP A 224 21.63 -14.35 35.26
CA ASP A 224 20.37 -14.43 36.03
C ASP A 224 20.59 -15.13 37.39
N ASN A 225 21.53 -16.08 37.44
CA ASN A 225 21.96 -16.74 38.68
C ASN A 225 22.55 -15.78 39.75
N TYR A 226 23.03 -14.61 39.33
CA TYR A 226 23.76 -13.66 40.17
C TYR A 226 23.14 -12.25 40.20
N TYR A 227 22.22 -11.94 39.29
CA TYR A 227 21.59 -10.64 39.17
C TYR A 227 20.15 -10.75 38.63
N ASP A 228 19.18 -10.31 39.44
CA ASP A 228 17.77 -10.32 39.07
C ASP A 228 17.43 -9.14 38.14
N PHE A 229 17.51 -9.39 36.84
CA PHE A 229 17.14 -8.42 35.82
C PHE A 229 15.66 -8.01 35.89
N LYS A 230 14.76 -8.92 36.30
CA LYS A 230 13.31 -8.65 36.34
C LYS A 230 12.97 -7.68 37.47
N ALA A 231 13.56 -7.85 38.64
CA ALA A 231 13.39 -6.93 39.77
C ALA A 231 13.90 -5.52 39.42
N GLU A 232 15.09 -5.42 38.85
CA GLU A 232 15.71 -4.15 38.47
C GLU A 232 14.92 -3.41 37.39
N LYS A 233 14.46 -4.13 36.36
CA LYS A 233 13.61 -3.55 35.32
C LYS A 233 12.24 -3.14 35.85
N THR A 234 11.69 -3.89 36.80
CA THR A 234 10.41 -3.56 37.44
C THR A 234 10.54 -2.32 38.31
N ALA A 235 11.66 -2.15 39.03
CA ALA A 235 11.95 -0.96 39.83
C ALA A 235 12.09 0.32 38.97
N LEU A 236 12.47 0.18 37.69
CA LEU A 236 12.59 1.32 36.75
C LEU A 236 11.27 1.72 36.10
N LYS A 237 10.18 0.95 36.27
CA LYS A 237 8.88 1.27 35.67
C LYS A 237 8.32 2.57 36.26
N LYS A 238 7.66 3.36 35.42
CA LYS A 238 7.00 4.61 35.82
C LYS A 238 5.55 4.35 36.22
N GLU A 239 5.10 4.96 37.31
CA GLU A 239 3.70 4.92 37.73
C GLU A 239 2.82 5.64 36.71
N THR A 240 1.98 4.90 36.00
CA THR A 240 1.09 5.46 34.98
C THR A 240 -0.16 4.60 34.78
N SER A 241 -1.32 5.24 34.89
CA SER A 241 -2.63 4.61 34.72
C SER A 241 -3.20 4.77 33.32
N SER A 242 -2.64 5.67 32.50
CA SER A 242 -3.11 5.89 31.13
C SER A 242 -2.53 4.87 30.17
N TRP A 243 -3.31 4.49 29.14
CA TRP A 243 -2.86 3.54 28.12
C TRP A 243 -1.60 4.05 27.38
N ALA A 244 -1.62 5.33 26.97
CA ALA A 244 -0.49 5.95 26.28
C ALA A 244 0.75 6.05 27.17
N GLY A 245 0.58 6.35 28.46
CA GLY A 245 1.69 6.40 29.41
C GLY A 245 2.34 5.03 29.61
N ARG A 246 1.55 3.97 29.75
CA ARG A 246 2.08 2.59 29.83
C ARG A 246 2.87 2.22 28.58
N LYS A 247 2.33 2.53 27.39
CA LYS A 247 2.98 2.27 26.10
C LYS A 247 4.26 3.07 25.86
N LEU A 248 4.35 4.29 26.36
CA LEU A 248 5.54 5.10 26.16
C LEU A 248 6.69 4.71 27.10
N TRP A 249 6.38 4.38 28.36
CA TRP A 249 7.39 4.24 29.41
C TRP A 249 7.70 2.79 29.81
N ASN A 250 6.71 1.89 29.75
CA ASN A 250 6.80 0.59 30.41
C ASN A 250 6.62 -0.61 29.45
N GLU A 251 6.04 -0.41 28.28
CA GLU A 251 5.71 -1.48 27.32
C GLU A 251 6.35 -1.20 25.95
N HIS A 252 6.72 -2.26 25.23
CA HIS A 252 7.13 -2.14 23.83
C HIS A 252 5.92 -1.86 22.93
N LEU A 253 6.17 -1.19 21.79
CA LEU A 253 5.15 -0.91 20.76
C LEU A 253 4.56 -2.20 20.19
N VAL A 254 5.39 -3.24 20.04
CA VAL A 254 5.01 -4.58 19.59
C VAL A 254 5.65 -5.59 20.54
N ALA A 255 4.84 -6.51 21.06
CA ALA A 255 5.29 -7.62 21.90
C ALA A 255 4.49 -8.86 21.48
N LEU A 256 5.17 -9.95 21.11
CA LEU A 256 4.55 -11.15 20.55
C LEU A 256 5.19 -12.38 21.18
N GLN A 257 4.49 -13.05 22.08
CA GLN A 257 4.96 -14.31 22.66
C GLN A 257 4.21 -15.51 22.07
N GLY A 258 4.96 -16.41 21.45
CA GLY A 258 4.53 -17.72 20.96
C GLY A 258 5.03 -18.86 21.85
N LYS A 259 5.01 -20.09 21.31
CA LYS A 259 5.49 -21.28 22.02
C LYS A 259 7.03 -21.34 22.09
N ASP A 260 7.68 -21.04 20.97
CA ASP A 260 9.12 -21.22 20.78
C ASP A 260 9.83 -19.89 20.38
N TYR A 261 9.11 -18.77 20.41
CA TYR A 261 9.62 -17.44 20.11
C TYR A 261 8.86 -16.40 20.94
N TRP A 262 9.50 -15.26 21.19
CA TRP A 262 8.93 -14.16 21.96
C TRP A 262 9.51 -12.81 21.55
#